data_AF-A0A381U638-F1
#
_entry.id   AF-A0A381U638-F1
#
_cell.length_a   1.000
_cell.length_b   1.000
_cell.length_c   1.000
_cell.angle_alpha   90.00
_cell.angle_beta   90.00
_cell.angle_gamma   90.00
#
_symmetry.space_group_name_H-M   'P 1'
#
loop_
_entity.id
_entity.type
_entity.pdbx_description
1 polymer ?
#
loop_
_entity_poly.entity_id
_entity_poly.type
_entity_poly.pdbx_seq_one_letter_code
_entity_poly.pdbx_strand_id
1 'polypeptide(L)' 'MKRYIIFILVGVFIVSLFGSKPDLGKPAPDFSLLDQDGNMHSLQDYSGQRLVLYFFPKADTPG' A
#
# COMPACT_ATOMS: atom_id res chain seq x y z
N MET A 1 -28.77 22.49 -6.83
CA MET A 1 -28.41 21.22 -7.50
C MET A 1 -26.91 21.06 -7.76
N LYS A 2 -26.17 22.10 -8.22
CA LYS A 2 -24.72 21.98 -8.53
C LYS A 2 -23.78 21.77 -7.33
N ARG A 3 -24.15 22.19 -6.10
CA ARG A 3 -23.30 22.04 -4.89
C ARG A 3 -23.22 20.61 -4.37
N TYR A 4 -24.29 19.82 -4.50
CA TYR A 4 -24.31 18.41 -4.10
C TYR A 4 -23.41 17.53 -4.98
N ILE A 5 -23.27 17.89 -6.26
CA ILE A 5 -22.35 17.19 -7.19
C ILE A 5 -20.89 17.35 -6.74
N ILE A 6 -20.51 18.51 -6.22
CA ILE A 6 -19.16 18.75 -5.67
C ILE A 6 -18.93 17.92 -4.41
N PHE A 7 -19.90 17.84 -3.49
CA PHE A 7 -19.78 16.99 -2.31
C PHE A 7 -19.73 15.49 -2.64
N ILE A 8 -20.44 15.03 -3.68
CA ILE A 8 -20.36 13.64 -4.16
C ILE A 8 -19.00 13.38 -4.83
N LEU A 9 -18.51 14.28 -5.69
CA LEU A 9 -17.20 14.13 -6.33
C LEU A 9 -16.03 14.15 -5.33
N VAL A 10 -16.08 15.02 -4.32
CA VAL A 10 -15.08 15.05 -3.24
C VAL A 10 -15.21 13.83 -2.33
N GLY A 11 -16.44 13.39 -2.01
CA GLY A 11 -16.68 12.21 -1.20
C GLY A 11 -16.19 10.91 -1.84
N VAL A 12 -16.39 10.74 -3.16
CA VAL A 12 -15.88 9.58 -3.91
C VAL A 12 -14.36 9.61 -4.02
N PHE A 13 -13.73 10.80 -4.10
CA PHE A 13 -12.27 10.92 -4.14
C PHE A 13 -11.59 10.58 -2.80
N ILE A 14 -12.24 10.83 -1.67
CA ILE A 14 -11.71 10.52 -0.33
C ILE A 14 -11.77 9.01 -0.01
N VAL A 15 -12.73 8.26 -0.55
CA VAL A 15 -12.88 6.81 -0.28
C VAL A 15 -11.82 5.96 -0.98
N SER A 16 -11.18 6.48 -2.05
CA SER A 16 -10.17 5.75 -2.84
C SER A 16 -8.76 5.72 -2.25
N LEU A 17 -8.56 6.23 -1.03
CA LEU A 17 -7.23 6.36 -0.42
C LEU A 17 -6.70 5.09 0.25
N PHE A 18 -7.54 4.06 0.42
CA PHE A 18 -7.12 2.80 1.03
C PHE A 18 -7.35 1.65 0.06
N GLY A 19 -6.25 1.06 -0.41
CA GLY A 19 -6.30 -0.13 -1.27
C GLY A 19 -6.98 -1.30 -0.56
N SER A 20 -7.62 -2.16 -1.34
CA SER A 20 -8.24 -3.40 -0.85
C SER A 20 -7.18 -4.34 -0.28
N LYS A 21 -7.52 -5.04 0.81
CA LYS A 21 -6.67 -6.09 1.39
C LYS A 21 -6.32 -7.15 0.32
N PRO A 22 -5.08 -7.64 0.25
CA PRO A 22 -4.72 -8.74 -0.63
C PRO A 22 -5.53 -10.02 -0.34
N ASP A 23 -5.92 -10.71 -1.40
CA ASP A 23 -6.63 -11.99 -1.35
C ASP A 23 -5.67 -13.18 -1.33
N LEU A 24 -6.03 -14.22 -0.58
CA LEU A 24 -5.22 -15.44 -0.50
C LEU A 24 -5.19 -16.17 -1.85
N GLY A 25 -4.02 -16.67 -2.24
CA GLY A 25 -3.82 -17.41 -3.48
C GLY A 25 -3.80 -16.54 -4.75
N LYS A 26 -3.97 -15.22 -4.65
CA LYS A 26 -3.70 -14.29 -5.74
C LYS A 26 -2.23 -13.86 -5.72
N PRO A 27 -1.67 -13.46 -6.88
CA PRO A 27 -0.37 -12.81 -6.92
C PRO A 27 -0.33 -11.62 -5.95
N ALA A 28 0.81 -11.44 -5.27
CA ALA A 28 1.01 -10.28 -4.42
C ALA A 28 0.97 -8.99 -5.27
N PRO A 29 0.43 -7.88 -4.76
CA PRO A 29 0.52 -6.59 -5.43
C PRO A 29 1.98 -6.17 -5.60
N ASP A 30 2.30 -5.52 -6.72
CA ASP A 30 3.62 -4.93 -6.92
C ASP A 30 3.91 -3.85 -5.88
N PHE A 31 5.16 -3.75 -5.47
CA PHE A 31 5.67 -2.66 -4.65
C PHE A 31 7.01 -2.17 -5.19
N SER A 32 7.33 -0.91 -4.88
CA SER A 32 8.66 -0.33 -4.99
C SER A 32 8.84 0.63 -3.82
N LEU A 33 9.70 0.26 -2.88
CA LEU A 33 9.88 0.95 -1.61
C LEU A 33 11.38 1.15 -1.35
N LEU A 34 11.72 2.27 -0.72
CA LEU A 34 13.06 2.49 -0.20
C LEU A 34 13.23 1.75 1.13
N ASP A 35 14.38 1.11 1.33
CA ASP A 35 14.79 0.64 2.65
C ASP A 35 15.39 1.78 3.50
N GLN A 36 15.85 1.44 4.71
CA GLN A 36 16.46 2.40 5.65
C GLN A 36 17.75 3.05 5.14
N ASP A 37 18.43 2.42 4.17
CA ASP A 37 19.68 2.90 3.58
C ASP A 37 19.44 3.64 2.25
N GLY A 38 18.17 3.76 1.84
CA GLY A 38 17.76 4.41 0.58
C GLY A 38 17.91 3.52 -0.66
N ASN A 39 18.13 2.21 -0.50
CA ASN A 39 18.10 1.29 -1.63
C ASN A 39 16.64 1.02 -2.03
N MET A 40 16.37 1.01 -3.33
CA MET A 40 15.06 0.68 -3.85
C MET A 40 14.88 -0.83 -3.93
N HIS A 41 13.79 -1.33 -3.34
CA HIS A 41 13.39 -2.73 -3.38
C HIS A 41 12.02 -2.85 -4.04
N SER A 42 11.92 -3.78 -4.99
CA SER A 42 10.68 -4.13 -5.67
C SER A 42 10.32 -5.60 -5.48
N LEU A 43 9.07 -5.97 -5.72
CA LEU A 43 8.64 -7.37 -5.65
C LEU A 43 9.48 -8.29 -6.58
N GLN A 44 9.86 -7.78 -7.74
CA GLN A 44 10.59 -8.53 -8.76
C GLN A 44 12.00 -8.93 -8.31
N ASP A 45 12.63 -8.14 -7.42
CA ASP A 45 13.97 -8.42 -6.91
C ASP A 45 14.03 -9.72 -6.10
N TYR A 46 12.87 -10.19 -5.60
CA TYR A 46 12.72 -11.41 -4.80
C TYR A 46 12.15 -12.60 -5.60
N SER A 47 12.16 -12.55 -6.93
CA SER A 47 11.59 -13.60 -7.77
C SER A 47 12.23 -14.97 -7.48
N GLY A 48 11.38 -16.00 -7.33
CA GLY A 48 11.82 -17.36 -6.98
C GLY A 48 12.13 -17.58 -5.50
N GLN A 49 12.03 -16.55 -4.65
CA GLN A 49 12.24 -16.66 -3.22
C GLN A 49 10.91 -16.62 -2.45
N ARG A 50 10.89 -17.16 -1.24
CA ARG A 50 9.78 -16.95 -0.31
C ARG A 50 10.00 -15.62 0.41
N LEU A 51 9.07 -14.69 0.23
CA LEU A 51 9.09 -13.36 0.84
C LEU A 51 8.00 -13.25 1.90
N VAL A 52 8.33 -12.67 3.06
CA VAL A 52 7.37 -12.31 4.12
C VAL A 52 7.46 -10.81 4.34
N LEU A 53 6.36 -10.09 4.14
CA LEU A 53 6.25 -8.67 4.43
C LEU A 53 5.57 -8.46 5.78
N TYR A 54 6.20 -7.70 6.66
CA TYR A 54 5.68 -7.38 7.98
C TYR A 54 5.49 -5.86 8.12
N PHE A 55 4.31 -5.44 8.56
CA PHE A 55 3.95 -4.03 8.67
C PHE A 55 3.94 -3.61 10.14
N PHE A 56 4.84 -2.71 10.52
CA PHE A 56 4.86 -2.08 11.85
C PHE A 56 4.25 -0.68 11.76
N PRO A 57 3.27 -0.29 12.61
CA PRO A 57 2.80 1.09 12.66
C PRO A 57 3.92 2.08 13.02
N LYS A 58 4.87 1.61 13.84
CA LYS A 58 6.06 2.32 14.24
C LYS A 58 7.19 1.31 14.42
N ALA A 59 8.18 1.35 13.54
CA ALA A 59 9.40 0.56 13.69
C ALA A 59 10.33 1.22 14.73
N ASP A 60 11.16 0.41 15.38
CA ASP A 60 12.25 0.86 16.26
C ASP A 60 11.86 1.77 17.43
N THR A 61 10.69 1.53 18.04
CA THR A 61 10.28 2.27 19.23
C THR A 61 10.09 1.44 20.48
N PRO A 62 10.40 1.99 21.68
CA PRO A 62 10.23 1.28 22.95
C PRO A 62 8.78 0.88 23.29
N GLY A 63 7.79 1.56 22.68
CA GLY A 63 6.38 1.54 23.10
C GLY A 63 5.96 2.91 23.61
#